data_AF-A0A5J9WJ06-F1
#
_entry.id   AF-A0A5J9WJ06-F1
#
_cell.length_a   1.000
_cell.length_b   1.000
_cell.length_c   1.000
_cell.angle_alpha   90.00
_cell.angle_beta   90.00
_cell.angle_gamma   90.00
#
_symmetry.space_group_name_H-M   'P 1'
#
loop_
_entity.id
_entity.type
_entity.pdbx_description
1 polymer ?
#
loop_
_entity_poly.entity_id
_entity_poly.type
_entity_poly.pdbx_seq_one_letter_code
_entity_poly.pdbx_strand_id
1 'polypeptide(L)'
;MGRDAEEVSPPVSSSELEQEEDDEDCYLSDQEDDALEESVLQVLEDEHLEDCHWSSSSVITRESLLAAQREDLRKVMELLGLKEHHARTLLIHYRWDVERIFELLDQKGRDRLFLEAGIPLQCADNAGPPSSSEVTCNVCFEDVPPSAASEMDCGHNYCNDCE
;
A
#
# COMPACT_ATOMS: atom_id res chain seq x y z
N MET A 1 -55.95 2.75 -38.19
CA MET A 1 -55.24 3.55 -39.21
C MET A 1 -53.88 3.86 -38.62
N GLY A 2 -52.88 3.00 -38.87
CA GLY A 2 -51.65 3.33 -39.62
C GLY A 2 -50.55 3.77 -38.64
N ARG A 3 -49.47 3.00 -38.40
CA ARG A 3 -48.17 3.01 -39.12
C ARG A 3 -47.42 4.35 -38.95
N ASP A 4 -46.15 4.48 -38.59
CA ASP A 4 -45.00 3.59 -38.43
C ASP A 4 -43.92 4.30 -37.57
N ALA A 5 -42.87 3.53 -37.24
CA ALA A 5 -41.55 3.90 -36.72
C ALA A 5 -40.93 5.23 -37.20
N GLU A 6 -40.07 5.84 -36.37
CA GLU A 6 -38.60 5.80 -36.58
C GLU A 6 -37.85 6.60 -35.48
N GLU A 7 -36.73 6.02 -35.05
CA GLU A 7 -35.65 6.66 -34.32
C GLU A 7 -34.94 7.72 -35.17
N VAL A 8 -34.35 8.74 -34.55
CA VAL A 8 -33.03 9.30 -34.92
C VAL A 8 -32.56 10.29 -33.85
N SER A 9 -31.39 10.01 -33.26
CA SER A 9 -30.53 11.00 -32.58
C SER A 9 -29.49 11.56 -33.57
N PRO A 10 -28.52 12.39 -33.13
CA PRO A 10 -28.51 13.81 -32.75
C PRO A 10 -27.81 14.66 -33.85
N PRO A 11 -27.42 15.95 -33.66
CA PRO A 11 -26.03 16.21 -33.24
C PRO A 11 -25.77 17.53 -32.46
N VAL A 12 -24.62 17.58 -31.76
CA VAL A 12 -23.55 18.63 -31.64
C VAL A 12 -23.96 20.13 -31.70
N SER A 13 -23.33 21.13 -31.09
CA SER A 13 -22.15 21.36 -30.24
C SER A 13 -22.16 22.88 -29.92
N SER A 14 -21.33 23.27 -28.96
CA SER A 14 -20.70 24.61 -28.82
C SER A 14 -21.45 25.69 -28.03
N SER A 15 -20.89 26.02 -26.88
CA SER A 15 -20.27 27.35 -26.73
C SER A 15 -19.20 27.29 -25.63
N GLU A 16 -17.96 27.28 -26.09
CA GLU A 16 -16.71 27.56 -25.37
C GLU A 16 -16.75 28.96 -24.74
N LEU A 17 -16.13 29.10 -23.56
CA LEU A 17 -15.55 30.36 -23.11
C LEU A 17 -14.24 30.03 -22.41
N GLU A 18 -13.18 30.03 -23.22
CA GLU A 18 -11.79 30.13 -22.81
C GLU A 18 -11.56 31.54 -22.24
N GLN A 19 -10.79 31.63 -21.16
CA GLN A 19 -10.50 32.87 -20.46
C GLN A 19 -9.04 33.25 -20.75
N GLU A 20 -8.87 34.50 -21.13
CA GLU A 20 -7.78 35.08 -21.92
C GLU A 20 -6.43 35.11 -21.18
N GLU A 21 -5.34 34.73 -21.87
CA GLU A 21 -3.94 34.96 -21.48
C GLU A 21 -3.56 36.43 -21.78
N ASP A 22 -2.97 37.12 -20.80
CA ASP A 22 -2.48 38.49 -20.94
C ASP A 22 -0.95 38.46 -21.06
N ASP A 23 -0.47 38.74 -22.28
CA ASP A 23 0.93 38.89 -22.67
C ASP A 23 1.44 40.29 -22.29
N GLU A 24 2.27 40.42 -21.25
CA GLU A 24 3.01 41.66 -20.97
C GLU A 24 4.47 41.54 -21.40
N ASP A 25 4.73 41.93 -22.66
CA ASP A 25 6.05 42.10 -23.26
C ASP A 25 6.85 43.21 -22.54
N CYS A 26 7.72 42.83 -21.60
CA CYS A 26 8.64 43.76 -20.95
C CYS A 26 9.91 43.93 -21.80
N TYR A 27 9.93 45.00 -22.60
CA TYR A 27 11.01 45.43 -23.49
C TYR A 27 12.36 45.52 -22.75
N LEU A 28 13.32 44.68 -23.13
CA LEU A 28 14.71 44.76 -22.69
C LEU A 28 15.33 46.07 -23.16
N SER A 29 15.72 46.93 -22.23
CA SER A 29 16.53 48.12 -22.53
C SER A 29 18.00 47.75 -22.36
N ASP A 30 18.69 47.54 -23.48
CA ASP A 30 20.15 47.42 -23.54
C ASP A 30 20.79 48.72 -23.04
N GLN A 31 21.29 48.73 -21.81
CA GLN A 31 22.19 49.78 -21.31
C GLN A 31 23.53 49.12 -20.99
N GLU A 32 24.50 49.46 -21.82
CA GLU A 32 25.92 49.15 -21.72
C GLU A 32 26.44 49.50 -20.31
N ASP A 33 26.95 48.50 -19.57
CA ASP A 33 27.67 48.72 -18.31
C ASP A 33 28.91 47.79 -18.28
N ASP A 34 29.96 48.22 -18.99
CA ASP A 34 31.30 47.62 -19.05
C ASP A 34 32.07 47.81 -17.72
N ALA A 35 31.54 47.29 -16.60
CA ALA A 35 32.20 47.39 -15.30
C ALA A 35 31.94 46.21 -14.34
N LEU A 36 31.44 45.07 -14.81
CA LEU A 36 31.15 43.89 -13.98
C LEU A 36 31.94 42.62 -14.35
N GLU A 37 32.92 42.72 -15.25
CA GLU A 37 33.70 41.56 -15.70
C GLU A 37 34.86 41.18 -14.76
N GLU A 38 35.13 41.96 -13.70
CA GLU A 38 36.12 41.61 -12.67
C GLU A 38 35.48 40.91 -11.44
N SER A 39 34.14 40.84 -11.37
CA SER A 39 33.43 40.15 -10.28
C SER A 39 33.10 38.69 -10.58
N VAL A 40 33.14 38.27 -11.85
CA VAL A 40 32.74 36.90 -12.25
C VAL A 40 33.90 35.90 -12.08
N LEU A 41 35.15 36.38 -12.09
CA LEU A 41 36.33 35.53 -11.85
C LEU A 41 36.67 35.33 -10.36
N GLN A 42 36.09 36.13 -9.45
CA GLN A 42 36.27 35.96 -7.99
C GLN A 42 35.26 34.98 -7.36
N VAL A 43 34.29 34.47 -8.13
CA VAL A 43 33.31 33.45 -7.71
C VAL A 43 33.82 32.02 -7.97
N LEU A 44 35.05 31.89 -8.48
CA LEU A 44 35.70 30.60 -8.76
C LEU A 44 36.66 30.14 -7.64
N GLU A 45 36.67 30.86 -6.51
CA GLU A 45 37.46 30.55 -5.31
C GLU A 45 36.59 30.27 -4.08
N ASP A 46 35.30 29.97 -4.27
CA ASP A 46 34.58 29.19 -3.28
C ASP A 46 34.54 27.75 -3.79
N GLU A 47 35.61 27.02 -3.47
CA GLU A 47 35.55 25.56 -3.40
C GLU A 47 34.62 25.15 -2.24
N HIS A 48 33.34 25.58 -2.28
CA HIS A 48 32.26 24.69 -1.92
C HIS A 48 32.25 23.60 -2.98
N LEU A 49 33.19 22.67 -2.83
CA LEU A 49 32.93 21.27 -3.08
C LEU A 49 31.67 20.98 -2.26
N GLU A 50 30.51 21.22 -2.86
CA GLU A 50 29.26 20.65 -2.40
C GLU A 50 29.55 19.17 -2.33
N ASP A 51 29.80 18.70 -1.11
CA ASP A 51 29.97 17.31 -0.78
C ASP A 51 28.76 16.63 -1.40
N CYS A 52 28.97 16.00 -2.54
CA CYS A 52 27.96 15.28 -3.27
C CYS A 52 27.68 14.04 -2.43
N HIS A 53 26.99 14.22 -1.31
CA HIS A 53 26.36 13.21 -0.48
C HIS A 53 25.17 12.62 -1.26
N TRP A 54 25.39 12.31 -2.53
CA TRP A 54 24.51 11.47 -3.28
C TRP A 54 25.03 10.05 -3.10
N SER A 55 24.31 9.30 -2.24
CA SER A 55 24.39 7.84 -2.04
C SER A 55 25.20 7.36 -0.84
N SER A 56 24.75 7.71 0.37
CA SER A 56 25.04 6.86 1.54
C SER A 56 24.28 5.54 1.41
N SER A 57 24.88 4.52 0.79
CA SER A 57 24.33 3.16 0.78
C SER A 57 24.79 2.39 2.02
N SER A 58 23.87 1.75 2.74
CA SER A 58 24.19 0.86 3.85
C SER A 58 23.76 -0.58 3.55
N VAL A 59 24.58 -1.54 4.00
CA VAL A 59 24.26 -2.96 3.91
C VAL A 59 23.64 -3.39 5.23
N ILE A 60 22.46 -4.01 5.17
CA ILE A 60 21.76 -4.54 6.34
C ILE A 60 21.89 -6.06 6.40
N THR A 61 21.89 -6.62 7.61
CA THR A 61 21.87 -8.08 7.79
C THR A 61 20.45 -8.61 7.74
N ARG A 62 20.30 -9.91 7.44
CA ARG A 62 19.00 -10.60 7.47
C ARG A 62 18.32 -10.45 8.84
N GLU A 63 19.08 -10.53 9.92
CA GLU A 63 18.58 -10.44 11.28
C GLU A 63 18.01 -9.06 11.59
N SER A 64 18.68 -8.00 11.12
CA SER A 64 18.22 -6.62 11.28
C SER A 64 16.91 -6.37 10.51
N LEU A 65 16.81 -6.89 9.28
CA LEU A 65 15.57 -6.81 8.49
C LEU A 65 14.42 -7.55 9.16
N LEU A 66 14.66 -8.79 9.63
CA LEU A 66 13.64 -9.57 10.34
C LEU A 66 13.24 -8.92 11.67
N ALA A 67 14.17 -8.26 12.37
CA ALA A 67 13.87 -7.51 13.58
C ALA A 67 12.95 -6.32 13.28
N ALA A 68 13.23 -5.54 12.24
CA ALA A 68 12.37 -4.44 11.80
C ALA A 68 10.97 -4.94 11.41
N GLN A 69 10.88 -5.99 10.58
CA GLN A 69 9.59 -6.57 10.18
C GLN A 69 8.77 -7.08 11.38
N ARG A 70 9.42 -7.73 12.36
CA ARG A 70 8.74 -8.20 13.58
C ARG A 70 8.23 -7.06 14.45
N GLU A 71 8.96 -5.96 14.50
CA GLU A 71 8.56 -4.78 15.26
C GLU A 71 7.32 -4.12 14.65
N ASP A 72 7.31 -3.92 13.34
CA ASP A 72 6.14 -3.35 12.65
C ASP A 72 4.92 -4.26 12.73
N LEU A 73 5.15 -5.58 12.60
CA LEU A 73 4.11 -6.58 12.78
C LEU A 73 3.54 -6.55 14.20
N ARG A 74 4.39 -6.45 15.24
CA ARG A 74 3.95 -6.32 16.64
C ARG A 74 3.10 -5.08 16.86
N LYS A 75 3.54 -3.91 16.37
CA LYS A 75 2.78 -2.65 16.50
C LYS A 75 1.37 -2.76 15.92
N VAL A 76 1.27 -3.30 14.69
CA VAL A 76 -0.01 -3.49 14.00
C VAL A 76 -0.89 -4.50 14.76
N MET A 77 -0.32 -5.60 15.25
CA MET A 77 -1.07 -6.58 16.06
C MET A 77 -1.63 -5.99 17.34
N GLU A 78 -0.80 -5.27 18.10
CA GLU A 78 -1.18 -4.71 19.41
C GLU A 78 -2.25 -3.61 19.26
N LEU A 79 -2.11 -2.73 18.28
CA LEU A 79 -3.03 -1.61 18.09
C LEU A 79 -4.38 -2.02 17.50
N LEU A 80 -4.41 -3.03 16.63
CA LEU A 80 -5.63 -3.44 15.93
C LEU A 80 -6.27 -4.72 16.51
N GLY A 81 -5.61 -5.38 17.47
CA GLY A 81 -6.07 -6.65 18.04
C GLY A 81 -6.10 -7.80 17.03
N LEU A 82 -5.13 -7.83 16.11
CA LEU A 82 -5.08 -8.79 15.01
C LEU A 82 -4.21 -10.01 15.31
N LYS A 83 -4.57 -11.16 14.72
CA LYS A 83 -3.66 -12.30 14.57
C LYS A 83 -2.51 -11.93 13.63
N GLU A 84 -1.35 -12.56 13.82
CA GLU A 84 -0.13 -12.31 13.04
C GLU A 84 -0.36 -12.33 11.52
N HIS A 85 -1.09 -13.33 11.02
CA HIS A 85 -1.33 -13.46 9.57
C HIS A 85 -2.19 -12.32 9.01
N HIS A 86 -3.18 -11.81 9.76
CA HIS A 86 -3.98 -10.66 9.35
C HIS A 86 -3.17 -9.36 9.38
N ALA A 87 -2.35 -9.16 10.43
CA ALA A 87 -1.45 -8.02 10.50
C ALA A 87 -0.45 -8.02 9.32
N ARG A 88 0.10 -9.19 8.96
CA ARG A 88 0.96 -9.35 7.80
C ARG A 88 0.24 -9.02 6.48
N THR A 89 -0.98 -9.51 6.28
CA THR A 89 -1.78 -9.15 5.09
C THR A 89 -1.99 -7.65 4.98
N LEU A 90 -2.32 -6.99 6.10
CA LEU A 90 -2.52 -5.55 6.15
C LEU A 90 -1.24 -4.78 5.79
N LEU A 91 -0.11 -5.16 6.39
CA LEU A 91 1.20 -4.58 6.09
C LEU A 91 1.55 -4.74 4.62
N ILE A 92 1.35 -5.92 4.03
CA ILE A 92 1.62 -6.14 2.60
C ILE A 92 0.72 -5.28 1.72
N HIS A 93 -0.59 -5.21 2.03
CA HIS A 93 -1.56 -4.41 1.27
C HIS A 93 -1.19 -2.93 1.23
N TYR A 94 -0.74 -2.38 2.36
CA TYR A 94 -0.27 -1.00 2.48
C TYR A 94 1.25 -0.87 2.31
N ARG A 95 1.91 -1.85 1.67
CA ARG A 95 3.32 -1.79 1.27
C ARG A 95 4.30 -1.50 2.43
N TRP A 96 3.99 -1.99 3.62
CA TRP A 96 4.73 -1.80 4.88
C TRP A 96 4.74 -0.35 5.40
N ASP A 97 3.80 0.48 4.96
CA ASP A 97 3.60 1.83 5.50
C ASP A 97 2.67 1.78 6.74
N VAL A 98 3.29 1.68 7.91
CA VAL A 98 2.60 1.58 9.21
C VAL A 98 1.83 2.86 9.53
N GLU A 99 2.38 4.02 9.19
CA GLU A 99 1.75 5.32 9.45
C GLU A 99 0.46 5.45 8.62
N ARG A 100 0.52 5.06 7.33
CA ARG A 100 -0.65 5.05 6.46
C ARG A 100 -1.76 4.15 6.97
N ILE A 101 -1.43 2.99 7.55
CA ILE A 101 -2.42 2.08 8.16
C ILE A 101 -3.16 2.79 9.29
N PHE A 102 -2.45 3.52 10.17
CA PHE A 102 -3.05 4.21 11.30
C PHE A 102 -3.87 5.44 10.88
N GLU A 103 -3.37 6.24 9.93
CA GLU A 103 -4.15 7.34 9.36
C GLU A 103 -5.48 6.85 8.78
N LEU A 104 -5.46 5.76 8.03
CA LEU A 104 -6.65 5.19 7.42
C LEU A 104 -7.56 4.54 8.47
N LEU A 105 -7.01 3.92 9.51
CA LEU A 105 -7.79 3.43 10.63
C LEU A 105 -8.65 4.56 11.23
N ASP A 106 -8.05 5.73 11.45
CA ASP A 106 -8.75 6.90 11.99
C ASP A 106 -9.77 7.50 11.00
N GLN A 107 -9.43 7.56 9.71
CA GLN A 107 -10.28 8.20 8.70
C GLN A 107 -11.51 7.37 8.30
N LYS A 108 -11.35 6.07 8.08
CA LYS A 108 -12.42 5.21 7.51
C LYS A 108 -12.85 4.07 8.42
N GLY A 109 -12.18 3.91 9.57
CA GLY A 109 -12.50 2.88 10.55
C GLY A 109 -11.97 1.49 10.20
N ARG A 110 -11.98 0.63 11.21
CA ARG A 110 -11.40 -0.72 11.19
C ARG A 110 -12.04 -1.65 10.16
N ASP A 111 -13.36 -1.66 10.08
CA ASP A 111 -14.06 -2.65 9.25
C ASP A 111 -13.81 -2.42 7.75
N ARG A 112 -13.80 -1.16 7.31
CA ARG A 112 -13.49 -0.81 5.93
C ARG A 112 -12.01 -1.04 5.59
N LEU A 113 -11.11 -0.73 6.54
CA LEU A 113 -9.68 -1.02 6.40
C LEU A 113 -9.42 -2.51 6.17
N PHE A 114 -10.10 -3.38 6.92
CA PHE A 114 -9.96 -4.82 6.81
C PHE A 114 -10.60 -5.39 5.54
N LEU A 115 -11.80 -4.92 5.19
CA LEU A 115 -12.49 -5.36 3.98
C LEU A 115 -11.66 -5.07 2.71
N GLU A 116 -11.05 -3.88 2.62
CA GLU A 116 -10.21 -3.50 1.48
C GLU A 116 -8.93 -4.35 1.38
N ALA A 117 -8.38 -4.77 2.52
CA ALA A 117 -7.24 -5.69 2.59
C ALA A 117 -7.62 -7.18 2.44
N GLY A 118 -8.91 -7.51 2.26
CA GLY A 118 -9.40 -8.89 2.17
C GLY A 118 -9.36 -9.67 3.49
N ILE A 119 -9.33 -8.97 4.62
CA ILE A 119 -9.32 -9.57 5.95
C ILE A 119 -10.78 -9.81 6.40
N PRO A 120 -11.17 -11.06 6.71
CA PRO A 120 -12.50 -11.36 7.22
C PRO A 120 -12.77 -10.62 8.54
N LEU A 121 -13.93 -9.95 8.65
CA LEU A 121 -14.31 -9.19 9.85
C LEU A 121 -14.72 -10.07 11.05
N GLN A 122 -14.97 -11.35 10.79
CA GLN A 122 -15.35 -12.35 11.79
C GLN A 122 -14.71 -13.68 11.41
N CYS A 123 -13.84 -14.20 12.27
CA CYS A 123 -13.65 -15.63 12.36
C CYS A 123 -14.46 -16.03 13.60
N ALA A 124 -15.68 -16.52 13.37
CA ALA A 124 -16.49 -17.07 14.45
C ALA A 124 -15.62 -18.09 15.20
N ASP A 125 -15.59 -17.97 16.54
CA ASP A 125 -14.99 -18.95 17.41
C ASP A 125 -15.49 -20.34 16.98
N ASN A 126 -14.63 -21.11 16.32
CA ASN A 126 -14.98 -22.48 15.97
C ASN A 126 -15.25 -23.19 17.29
N ALA A 127 -16.47 -23.71 17.40
CA ALA A 127 -16.94 -24.47 18.52
C ALA A 127 -15.88 -25.51 18.89
N GLY A 128 -15.54 -25.55 20.18
CA GLY A 128 -14.42 -26.32 20.72
C GLY A 128 -14.37 -27.76 20.22
N PRO A 129 -13.17 -28.37 20.22
CA PRO A 129 -12.89 -29.59 19.49
C PRO A 129 -13.88 -30.69 19.90
N PRO A 130 -14.47 -31.43 18.94
CA PRO A 130 -15.11 -32.68 19.29
C PRO A 130 -14.04 -33.57 19.90
N SER A 131 -14.31 -34.12 21.08
CA SER A 131 -13.45 -35.06 21.80
C SER A 131 -13.40 -36.42 21.08
N SER A 132 -12.94 -36.42 19.84
CA SER A 132 -12.69 -37.61 19.02
C SER A 132 -11.23 -38.03 19.19
N SER A 133 -11.00 -39.34 19.24
CA SER A 133 -9.65 -39.91 19.31
C SER A 133 -8.88 -39.73 18.00
N GLU A 134 -9.58 -39.50 16.88
CA GLU A 134 -9.03 -39.48 15.52
C GLU A 134 -9.73 -38.40 14.68
N VAL A 135 -8.99 -37.86 13.70
CA VAL A 135 -9.40 -36.81 12.77
C VAL A 135 -9.21 -37.31 11.34
N THR A 136 -10.25 -37.25 10.52
CA THR A 136 -10.19 -37.63 9.11
C THR A 136 -9.67 -36.47 8.27
N CYS A 137 -8.62 -36.69 7.48
CA CYS A 137 -8.09 -35.70 6.56
C CYS A 137 -8.96 -35.58 5.30
N ASN A 138 -9.38 -34.36 4.93
CA ASN A 138 -10.24 -34.13 3.76
C ASN A 138 -9.50 -34.12 2.41
N VAL A 139 -8.19 -34.42 2.39
CA VAL A 139 -7.37 -34.49 1.17
C VAL A 139 -7.08 -35.95 0.80
N CYS A 140 -6.45 -36.70 1.71
CA CYS A 140 -6.12 -38.11 1.49
C CYS A 140 -7.20 -39.09 2.01
N PHE A 141 -8.18 -38.61 2.78
CA PHE A 141 -9.24 -39.41 3.41
C PHE A 141 -8.74 -40.47 4.41
N GLU A 142 -7.56 -40.27 4.99
CA GLU A 142 -7.02 -41.11 6.06
C GLU A 142 -7.38 -40.56 7.45
N ASP A 143 -7.61 -41.46 8.40
CA ASP A 143 -7.81 -41.14 9.81
C ASP A 143 -6.45 -41.04 10.52
N VAL A 144 -6.16 -39.88 11.09
CA VAL A 144 -4.90 -39.58 11.77
C VAL A 144 -5.16 -39.12 13.21
N PRO A 145 -4.20 -39.35 14.15
CA PRO A 145 -4.32 -38.78 15.48
C PRO A 145 -4.29 -37.24 15.41
N PRO A 146 -4.96 -36.52 16.33
CA PRO A 146 -4.98 -35.05 16.34
C PRO A 146 -3.59 -34.39 16.35
N SER A 147 -2.57 -35.07 16.89
CA SER A 147 -1.17 -34.57 16.88
C SER A 147 -0.51 -34.59 15.51
N ALA A 148 -1.05 -35.34 14.55
CA ALA A 148 -0.57 -35.45 13.18
C ALA A 148 -1.45 -34.69 12.17
N ALA A 149 -2.40 -33.89 12.67
CA ALA A 149 -3.25 -33.01 11.88
C ALA A 149 -3.10 -31.55 12.34
N SER A 150 -3.32 -30.63 11.41
CA SER A 150 -3.39 -29.19 11.69
C SER A 150 -4.79 -28.67 11.38
N GLU A 151 -5.36 -27.91 12.32
CA GLU A 151 -6.63 -27.21 12.16
C GLU A 151 -6.40 -25.82 11.55
N MET A 152 -7.16 -25.50 10.51
CA MET A 152 -7.18 -24.17 9.89
C MET A 152 -8.14 -23.24 10.63
N ASP A 153 -8.00 -21.92 10.45
CA ASP A 153 -8.95 -20.95 11.03
C ASP A 153 -10.41 -21.17 10.58
N CYS A 154 -10.65 -21.91 9.49
CA CYS A 154 -11.99 -22.31 9.04
C CYS A 154 -12.54 -23.58 9.74
N GLY A 155 -11.82 -24.15 10.71
CA GLY A 155 -12.22 -25.34 11.48
C GLY A 155 -11.96 -26.67 10.77
N HIS A 156 -11.45 -26.64 9.55
CA HIS A 156 -11.09 -27.85 8.81
C HIS A 156 -9.71 -28.36 9.23
N ASN A 157 -9.59 -29.69 9.36
CA ASN A 157 -8.36 -30.35 9.71
C ASN A 157 -7.75 -31.10 8.51
N TYR A 158 -6.43 -31.10 8.45
CA TYR A 158 -5.66 -31.76 7.39
C TYR A 158 -4.46 -32.49 7.98
N CYS A 159 -4.09 -33.62 7.38
CA CYS A 159 -2.89 -34.36 7.77
C CYS A 159 -1.64 -33.54 7.49
N ASN A 160 -0.62 -33.63 8.36
CA ASN A 160 0.65 -32.92 8.15
C ASN A 160 1.51 -33.52 7.01
N ASP A 161 1.14 -34.69 6.51
CA ASP A 161 1.81 -35.38 5.40
C ASP A 161 1.24 -35.02 4.02
N CYS A 162 0.14 -34.25 3.99
CA CYS A 162 -0.60 -33.88 2.80
C CYS A 162 -0.02 -32.58 2.22
N GLU A 163 0.52 -32.62 0.99
CA GLU A 163 1.03 -31.45 0.23
C GLU A 163 0.15 -31.10 -0.97
#